data_AF-A0A972ZY29-F1
#
_entry.id   AF-A0A972ZY29-F1
#
_cell.length_a   1.000
_cell.length_b   1.000
_cell.length_c   1.000
_cell.angle_alpha   90.00
_cell.angle_beta   90.00
_cell.angle_gamma   90.00
#
_symmetry.space_group_name_H-M   'P 1'
#
loop_
_entity.id
_entity.type
_entity.pdbx_description
1 polymer ?
#
loop_
_entity_poly.entity_id
_entity_poly.type
_entity_poly.pdbx_seq_one_letter_code
_entity_poly.pdbx_strand_id
1 'polypeptide(L)'
;MIKRTFLPVLLLAFVLSIPCSAEDGWISLFDGNSLDGWKKNLENQDCFKFVPGDEPGDGVIVAHGKRSHLFYDGPVNQADFKNFEYKVDVKTKPGANGGLYFHTTYQDEGWPGKGFEVQVNNSYTRDPRKTGSFYNIQDVLVATAKDNEWYTEHIIVKGQHVVVKINGRTVVDYVQPDNSNKPLTRGTFALQGHDPGSEIHYKNIMVKPLPDDLRTVTCEKGWESLFDGKTLKGWKQKNGTAKYEVVDGTIKGTTVEGSPNSFLCSRPYTNFELELDVLVDSRLNSGIQVRSSSMPEYRDGRVHGYQVEIATNGSAGFIYDEARRGWLSKDRSDPLSKAAFKDGQWNKYRIVCIGDHIRTWVNGVPVADVTDDMTGRGFIGLQVHGFRGDTPAWVQWRNIRIKQIKPARPEKIKVVVVTGGHGFQKEPFSKMWAELRRVEAVEAVQKDHSELFEDISNWDYDVIAFYNMTQDISKKRQDNFLKLLNQGVGVVAMHHNLGAHQGWHAYREIIGGRYYLAEKTVQGKTYAAATYKHDVDMAITVKTKNHPITRGLEDFVIHDESYKGMWHAEDNHVLLTSDHATSDEAIAWTRTHKNARICTIQLGHDGQAYGNKSYRRLLNKAIIWTAQQ
;
A
#
# COMPACT_ATOMS: atom_id res chain seq x y z
N MET A 1 -53.78 -44.88 -41.02
CA MET A 1 -53.95 -43.84 -39.98
C MET A 1 -53.28 -44.31 -38.71
N ILE A 2 -52.02 -43.92 -38.48
CA ILE A 2 -51.25 -44.31 -37.30
C ILE A 2 -51.01 -43.01 -36.51
N LYS A 3 -51.60 -42.93 -35.32
CA LYS A 3 -51.47 -41.79 -34.39
C LYS A 3 -50.05 -41.80 -33.80
N ARG A 4 -49.31 -40.71 -33.97
CA ARG A 4 -48.03 -40.46 -33.29
C ARG A 4 -48.31 -39.78 -31.95
N THR A 5 -47.97 -40.45 -30.87
CA THR A 5 -47.96 -39.91 -29.50
C THR A 5 -46.65 -39.17 -29.27
N PHE A 6 -46.70 -37.87 -28.98
CA PHE A 6 -45.54 -37.07 -28.56
C PHE A 6 -45.31 -37.29 -27.05
N LEU A 7 -44.11 -37.74 -26.68
CA LEU A 7 -43.63 -37.79 -25.30
C LEU A 7 -42.79 -36.53 -25.05
N PRO A 8 -43.03 -35.73 -23.99
CA PRO A 8 -42.19 -34.58 -23.72
C PRO A 8 -40.90 -35.05 -23.04
N VAL A 9 -39.76 -34.70 -23.63
CA VAL A 9 -38.44 -34.83 -23.00
C VAL A 9 -38.33 -33.73 -21.94
N LEU A 10 -38.31 -34.12 -20.67
CA LEU A 10 -38.06 -33.23 -19.55
C LEU A 10 -36.55 -32.90 -19.55
N LEU A 11 -36.18 -31.72 -20.06
CA LEU A 11 -34.83 -31.19 -19.94
C LEU A 11 -34.62 -30.77 -18.47
N LEU A 12 -33.87 -31.55 -17.70
CA LEU A 12 -33.39 -31.14 -16.38
C LEU A 12 -32.31 -30.08 -16.58
N ALA A 13 -32.65 -28.81 -16.39
CA ALA A 13 -31.68 -27.73 -16.33
C ALA A 13 -30.90 -27.85 -15.02
N PHE A 14 -29.62 -28.21 -15.10
CA PHE A 14 -28.67 -28.01 -14.00
C PHE A 14 -28.56 -26.50 -13.74
N VAL A 15 -29.22 -26.02 -12.68
CA VAL A 15 -28.96 -24.68 -12.15
C VAL A 15 -27.63 -24.77 -11.43
N LEU A 16 -26.55 -24.38 -12.12
CA LEU A 16 -25.28 -24.04 -11.47
C LEU A 16 -25.54 -22.85 -10.56
N SER A 17 -25.65 -23.11 -9.26
CA SER A 17 -25.63 -22.10 -8.21
C SER A 17 -24.27 -21.41 -8.24
N ILE A 18 -24.22 -20.24 -8.87
CA ILE A 18 -23.10 -19.32 -8.76
C ILE A 18 -22.99 -18.94 -7.26
N PRO A 19 -21.82 -19.10 -6.60
CA PRO A 19 -21.69 -18.65 -5.24
C PRO A 19 -21.88 -17.13 -5.15
N CYS A 20 -22.61 -16.76 -4.12
CA CYS A 20 -22.77 -15.45 -3.48
C CYS A 20 -21.79 -14.36 -3.97
N SER A 21 -22.37 -13.23 -4.38
CA SER A 21 -21.70 -11.96 -4.72
C SER A 21 -20.45 -11.69 -3.90
N ALA A 22 -19.30 -11.58 -4.58
CA ALA A 22 -18.03 -11.18 -3.99
C ALA A 22 -18.08 -9.71 -3.55
N GLU A 23 -18.17 -9.45 -2.24
CA GLU A 23 -17.82 -8.14 -1.71
C GLU A 23 -16.31 -7.91 -1.90
N ASP A 24 -15.96 -6.80 -2.55
CA ASP A 24 -14.59 -6.30 -2.72
C ASP A 24 -13.55 -7.29 -3.30
N GLY A 25 -13.99 -8.31 -4.04
CA GLY A 25 -13.12 -9.29 -4.72
C GLY A 25 -12.62 -10.44 -3.84
N TRP A 26 -13.18 -10.65 -2.66
CA TRP A 26 -12.91 -11.84 -1.84
C TRP A 26 -13.74 -13.04 -2.31
N ILE A 27 -13.12 -14.21 -2.38
CA ILE A 27 -13.72 -15.47 -2.81
C ILE A 27 -13.50 -16.50 -1.69
N SER A 28 -14.57 -17.20 -1.28
CA SER A 28 -14.42 -18.28 -0.31
C SER A 28 -13.80 -19.52 -0.95
N LEU A 29 -12.83 -20.11 -0.27
CA LEU A 29 -12.25 -21.41 -0.57
C LEU A 29 -12.90 -22.54 0.23
N PHE A 30 -13.70 -22.21 1.25
CA PHE A 30 -14.40 -23.17 2.10
C PHE A 30 -15.83 -22.71 2.33
N ASP A 31 -16.79 -23.51 1.90
CA ASP A 31 -18.22 -23.17 1.88
C ASP A 31 -18.91 -23.26 3.25
N GLY A 32 -18.22 -23.80 4.26
CA GLY A 32 -18.77 -24.02 5.60
C GLY A 32 -19.72 -25.22 5.70
N ASN A 33 -19.86 -26.05 4.66
CA ASN A 33 -20.78 -27.19 4.61
C ASN A 33 -20.07 -28.53 4.39
N SER A 34 -18.91 -28.54 3.74
CA SER A 34 -18.18 -29.78 3.45
C SER A 34 -16.68 -29.51 3.18
N LEU A 35 -15.90 -30.57 2.95
CA LEU A 35 -14.51 -30.45 2.46
C LEU A 35 -14.44 -30.37 0.92
N ASP A 36 -15.54 -30.08 0.23
CA ASP A 36 -15.53 -29.95 -1.23
C ASP A 36 -14.53 -28.87 -1.67
N GLY A 37 -13.78 -29.15 -2.73
CA GLY A 37 -12.67 -28.30 -3.18
C GLY A 37 -11.39 -28.45 -2.35
N TRP A 38 -11.34 -29.35 -1.38
CA TRP A 38 -10.14 -29.68 -0.62
C TRP A 38 -9.78 -31.16 -0.75
N LYS A 39 -8.50 -31.45 -0.92
CA LYS A 39 -7.96 -32.79 -1.10
C LYS A 39 -6.98 -33.12 0.02
N LYS A 40 -7.29 -34.17 0.78
CA LYS A 40 -6.36 -34.73 1.78
C LYS A 40 -5.20 -35.42 1.07
N ASN A 41 -4.01 -35.32 1.65
CA ASN A 41 -2.94 -36.24 1.28
C ASN A 41 -3.30 -37.68 1.72
N LEU A 42 -2.61 -38.68 1.18
CA LEU A 42 -2.93 -40.10 1.38
C LEU A 42 -2.64 -40.59 2.81
N GLU A 43 -1.70 -39.95 3.53
CA GLU A 43 -1.40 -40.30 4.91
C GLU A 43 -2.40 -39.71 5.93
N ASN A 44 -2.74 -40.50 6.95
CA ASN A 44 -3.50 -40.07 8.13
C ASN A 44 -4.76 -39.23 7.80
N GLN A 45 -5.56 -39.68 6.82
CA GLN A 45 -6.74 -38.94 6.33
C GLN A 45 -7.77 -38.58 7.42
N ASP A 46 -7.77 -39.27 8.55
CA ASP A 46 -8.62 -38.95 9.71
C ASP A 46 -8.21 -37.65 10.43
N CYS A 47 -7.03 -37.09 10.13
CA CYS A 47 -6.54 -35.86 10.74
C CYS A 47 -7.45 -34.66 10.45
N PHE A 48 -8.06 -34.59 9.25
CA PHE A 48 -8.91 -33.48 8.86
C PHE A 48 -10.38 -33.89 8.82
N LYS A 49 -11.23 -33.15 9.54
CA LYS A 49 -12.66 -33.38 9.58
C LYS A 49 -13.42 -32.09 9.37
N PHE A 50 -14.53 -32.17 8.65
CA PHE A 50 -15.54 -31.14 8.69
C PHE A 50 -16.38 -31.32 9.96
N VAL A 51 -16.65 -30.23 10.66
CA VAL A 51 -17.58 -30.17 11.80
C VAL A 51 -18.64 -29.13 11.48
N PRO A 52 -19.93 -29.50 11.41
CA PRO A 52 -21.00 -28.54 11.12
C PRO A 52 -21.14 -27.50 12.23
N GLY A 53 -21.54 -26.30 11.85
CA GLY A 53 -21.93 -25.22 12.77
C GLY A 53 -23.40 -25.33 13.16
N ASP A 54 -23.89 -24.30 13.86
CA ASP A 54 -25.30 -24.20 14.25
C ASP A 54 -26.20 -23.94 13.03
N GLU A 55 -25.69 -23.21 12.03
CA GLU A 55 -26.38 -22.89 10.78
C GLU A 55 -25.58 -23.40 9.55
N PRO A 56 -26.24 -23.67 8.40
CA PRO A 56 -25.55 -23.96 7.16
C PRO A 56 -24.57 -22.85 6.76
N GLY A 57 -23.35 -23.22 6.40
CA GLY A 57 -22.26 -22.27 6.09
C GLY A 57 -21.39 -21.86 7.28
N ASP A 58 -21.76 -22.23 8.52
CA ASP A 58 -21.00 -21.89 9.74
C ASP A 58 -20.09 -23.02 10.25
N GLY A 59 -19.97 -24.10 9.48
CA GLY A 59 -19.08 -25.22 9.81
C GLY A 59 -17.60 -24.84 9.80
N VAL A 60 -16.78 -25.73 10.37
CA VAL A 60 -15.33 -25.54 10.51
C VAL A 60 -14.57 -26.77 10.03
N ILE A 61 -13.34 -26.54 9.55
CA ILE A 61 -12.36 -27.60 9.35
C ILE A 61 -11.58 -27.79 10.65
N VAL A 62 -11.55 -29.01 11.17
CA VAL A 62 -10.74 -29.37 12.34
C VAL A 62 -9.56 -30.23 11.89
N ALA A 63 -8.35 -29.80 12.22
CA ALA A 63 -7.12 -30.58 12.11
C ALA A 63 -6.75 -31.14 13.49
N HIS A 64 -6.87 -32.47 13.65
CA HIS A 64 -6.51 -33.19 14.87
C HIS A 64 -6.15 -34.65 14.57
N GLY A 65 -4.90 -35.04 14.82
CA GLY A 65 -4.44 -36.40 14.59
C GLY A 65 -2.96 -36.48 14.23
N LYS A 66 -2.53 -37.63 13.71
CA LYS A 66 -1.17 -37.79 13.16
C LYS A 66 -0.98 -36.83 11.98
N ARG A 67 0.28 -36.47 11.70
CA ARG A 67 0.66 -35.53 10.64
C ARG A 67 -0.07 -35.80 9.32
N SER A 68 -0.67 -34.77 8.74
CA SER A 68 -1.34 -34.80 7.44
C SER A 68 -1.41 -33.39 6.88
N HIS A 69 -1.77 -33.25 5.59
CA HIS A 69 -2.01 -31.96 4.95
C HIS A 69 -3.30 -31.99 4.13
N LEU A 70 -4.05 -30.88 4.18
CA LEU A 70 -5.26 -30.67 3.40
C LEU A 70 -4.98 -29.58 2.36
N PHE A 71 -4.92 -29.94 1.09
CA PHE A 71 -4.60 -29.04 -0.02
C PHE A 71 -5.86 -28.48 -0.65
N TYR A 72 -5.84 -27.21 -1.03
CA TYR A 72 -6.91 -26.67 -1.87
C TYR A 72 -6.78 -27.23 -3.29
N ASP A 73 -7.86 -27.80 -3.82
CA ASP A 73 -7.97 -28.43 -5.14
C ASP A 73 -9.27 -28.01 -5.86
N GLY A 74 -9.83 -26.88 -5.41
CA GLY A 74 -11.10 -26.35 -5.89
C GLY A 74 -10.98 -25.49 -7.16
N PRO A 75 -12.12 -25.01 -7.69
CA PRO A 75 -12.17 -24.36 -8.99
C PRO A 75 -11.61 -22.92 -9.01
N VAL A 76 -11.45 -22.26 -7.85
CA VAL A 76 -11.02 -20.86 -7.79
C VAL A 76 -9.58 -20.74 -8.29
N ASN A 77 -9.39 -19.95 -9.34
CA ASN A 77 -8.12 -19.75 -10.03
C ASN A 77 -7.39 -21.05 -10.40
N GLN A 78 -8.13 -22.14 -10.62
CA GLN A 78 -7.59 -23.48 -10.89
C GLN A 78 -6.58 -23.95 -9.82
N ALA A 79 -6.77 -23.53 -8.57
CA ALA A 79 -5.87 -23.78 -7.45
C ALA A 79 -4.40 -23.32 -7.69
N ASP A 80 -4.16 -22.35 -8.58
CA ASP A 80 -2.82 -21.85 -8.90
C ASP A 80 -2.73 -20.33 -8.67
N PHE A 81 -2.16 -19.92 -7.54
CA PHE A 81 -2.12 -18.51 -7.14
C PHE A 81 -0.68 -17.98 -7.13
N LYS A 82 -0.43 -16.88 -7.84
CA LYS A 82 0.85 -16.16 -7.82
C LYS A 82 0.83 -15.01 -6.82
N ASN A 83 -0.03 -14.01 -7.07
CA ASN A 83 -0.24 -12.87 -6.19
C ASN A 83 -1.64 -12.95 -5.59
N PHE A 84 -1.76 -12.71 -4.29
CA PHE A 84 -3.04 -12.83 -3.59
C PHE A 84 -3.01 -12.12 -2.23
N GLU A 85 -4.21 -11.87 -1.71
CA GLU A 85 -4.45 -11.78 -0.27
C GLU A 85 -5.18 -13.07 0.16
N TYR A 86 -4.75 -13.70 1.25
CA TYR A 86 -5.28 -14.96 1.78
C TYR A 86 -5.59 -14.77 3.26
N LYS A 87 -6.85 -14.99 3.65
CA LYS A 87 -7.34 -14.79 5.02
C LYS A 87 -7.94 -16.08 5.54
N VAL A 88 -7.63 -16.40 6.79
CA VAL A 88 -8.17 -17.56 7.50
C VAL A 88 -8.47 -17.16 8.94
N ASP A 89 -9.67 -17.48 9.42
CA ASP A 89 -9.94 -17.46 10.85
C ASP A 89 -9.48 -18.78 11.45
N VAL A 90 -8.62 -18.68 12.46
CA VAL A 90 -7.95 -19.81 13.09
C VAL A 90 -8.25 -19.79 14.59
N LYS A 91 -8.44 -20.96 15.17
CA LYS A 91 -8.49 -21.14 16.63
C LYS A 91 -7.69 -22.38 17.01
N THR A 92 -6.70 -22.19 17.86
CA THR A 92 -5.82 -23.27 18.37
C THR A 92 -6.30 -23.74 19.74
N LYS A 93 -6.15 -25.03 20.03
CA LYS A 93 -6.12 -25.52 21.42
C LYS A 93 -4.74 -25.30 22.04
N PRO A 94 -4.63 -25.23 23.38
CA PRO A 94 -3.34 -25.13 24.06
C PRO A 94 -2.39 -26.24 23.62
N GLY A 95 -1.15 -25.87 23.27
CA GLY A 95 -0.14 -26.79 22.79
C GLY A 95 -0.32 -27.24 21.33
N ALA A 96 -1.21 -26.63 20.55
CA ALA A 96 -1.34 -26.97 19.14
C ALA A 96 -0.23 -26.33 18.28
N ASN A 97 0.23 -27.10 17.29
CA ASN A 97 1.11 -26.67 16.21
C ASN A 97 0.44 -27.00 14.87
N GLY A 98 0.56 -26.08 13.93
CA GLY A 98 0.09 -26.20 12.56
C GLY A 98 0.75 -25.14 11.69
N GLY A 99 0.22 -24.99 10.47
CA GLY A 99 0.70 -24.02 9.52
C GLY A 99 -0.24 -23.84 8.34
N LEU A 100 -0.23 -22.63 7.79
CA LEU A 100 -0.88 -22.26 6.54
C LEU A 100 0.18 -22.22 5.44
N TYR A 101 0.03 -23.09 4.44
CA TYR A 101 0.93 -23.17 3.31
C TYR A 101 0.40 -22.38 2.11
N PHE A 102 1.30 -21.79 1.33
CA PHE A 102 1.00 -21.16 0.05
C PHE A 102 2.12 -21.38 -0.97
N HIS A 103 1.81 -21.15 -2.25
CA HIS A 103 2.71 -21.50 -3.39
C HIS A 103 3.15 -22.97 -3.37
N THR A 104 2.36 -23.83 -2.73
CA THR A 104 2.64 -25.26 -2.63
C THR A 104 2.00 -26.02 -3.79
N THR A 105 2.17 -27.34 -3.83
CA THR A 105 1.51 -28.23 -4.77
C THR A 105 1.07 -29.49 -4.03
N TYR A 106 0.03 -30.15 -4.53
CA TYR A 106 -0.41 -31.41 -3.95
C TYR A 106 0.72 -32.43 -3.91
N GLN A 107 0.79 -33.19 -2.83
CA GLN A 107 1.65 -34.36 -2.69
C GLN A 107 0.92 -35.43 -1.87
N ASP A 108 1.20 -36.69 -2.17
CA ASP A 108 0.52 -37.82 -1.53
C ASP A 108 0.88 -37.98 -0.06
N GLU A 109 2.13 -37.71 0.33
CA GLU A 109 2.63 -37.97 1.69
C GLU A 109 3.71 -36.96 2.07
N GLY A 110 4.04 -36.86 3.36
CA GLY A 110 5.17 -36.05 3.82
C GLY A 110 4.81 -34.59 4.12
N TRP A 111 5.86 -33.85 4.50
CA TRP A 111 5.79 -32.38 4.62
C TRP A 111 5.84 -31.74 3.22
N PRO A 112 5.06 -30.67 2.95
CA PRO A 112 5.11 -29.93 1.69
C PRO A 112 6.53 -29.58 1.25
N GLY A 113 7.00 -30.20 0.16
CA GLY A 113 8.35 -29.99 -0.37
C GLY A 113 8.50 -28.67 -1.15
N LYS A 114 7.38 -28.13 -1.64
CA LYS A 114 7.28 -26.85 -2.35
C LYS A 114 6.47 -25.85 -1.54
N GLY A 115 6.69 -24.56 -1.82
CA GLY A 115 5.91 -23.47 -1.23
C GLY A 115 6.44 -23.05 0.12
N PHE A 116 5.68 -22.24 0.82
CA PHE A 116 6.09 -21.65 2.08
C PHE A 116 5.01 -21.85 3.14
N GLU A 117 5.43 -21.80 4.39
CA GLU A 117 4.57 -21.95 5.55
C GLU A 117 4.53 -20.65 6.34
N VAL A 118 3.33 -20.30 6.78
CA VAL A 118 3.11 -19.34 7.85
C VAL A 118 2.60 -20.10 9.06
N GLN A 119 3.30 -19.96 10.18
CA GLN A 119 3.11 -20.78 11.37
C GLN A 119 1.74 -20.54 12.02
N VAL A 120 1.12 -21.61 12.53
CA VAL A 120 -0.01 -21.58 13.46
C VAL A 120 0.44 -22.20 14.79
N ASN A 121 0.77 -21.36 15.77
CA ASN A 121 1.26 -21.79 17.10
C ASN A 121 1.17 -20.63 18.11
N ASN A 122 0.33 -20.76 19.14
CA ASN A 122 0.27 -19.77 20.22
C ASN A 122 1.04 -20.20 21.48
N SER A 123 0.86 -21.44 21.95
CA SER A 123 1.47 -21.93 23.21
C SER A 123 2.29 -23.21 23.10
N TYR A 124 2.51 -23.73 21.89
CA TYR A 124 3.33 -24.92 21.72
C TYR A 124 4.80 -24.63 22.06
N THR A 125 5.36 -25.45 22.95
CA THR A 125 6.65 -25.18 23.61
C THR A 125 7.85 -25.75 22.86
N ARG A 126 7.65 -26.76 22.01
CA ARG A 126 8.74 -27.42 21.25
C ARG A 126 9.23 -26.58 20.06
N ASP A 127 8.38 -25.68 19.53
CA ASP A 127 8.77 -24.70 18.51
C ASP A 127 8.63 -23.27 19.07
N PRO A 128 9.72 -22.48 19.11
CA PRO A 128 9.65 -21.09 19.56
C PRO A 128 8.91 -20.16 18.58
N ARG A 129 8.73 -20.56 17.32
CA ARG A 129 8.05 -19.76 16.30
C ARG A 129 6.56 -19.72 16.56
N LYS A 130 6.02 -18.52 16.67
CA LYS A 130 4.62 -18.25 16.98
C LYS A 130 3.81 -17.91 15.74
N THR A 131 2.50 -17.93 15.91
CA THR A 131 1.51 -17.62 14.88
C THR A 131 1.90 -16.41 14.04
N GLY A 132 1.85 -16.56 12.72
CA GLY A 132 2.25 -15.55 11.76
C GLY A 132 3.74 -15.52 11.39
N SER A 133 4.58 -16.37 11.99
CA SER A 133 5.98 -16.54 11.57
C SER A 133 6.05 -16.99 10.13
N PHE A 134 6.84 -16.31 9.30
CA PHE A 134 7.16 -16.82 7.96
C PHE A 134 8.28 -17.85 8.10
N TYR A 135 7.88 -19.13 8.14
CA TYR A 135 8.68 -20.19 8.75
C TYR A 135 10.09 -20.29 8.16
N ASN A 136 11.11 -20.27 9.02
CA ASN A 136 12.54 -20.29 8.66
C ASN A 136 13.03 -19.12 7.77
N ILE A 137 12.23 -18.06 7.62
CA ILE A 137 12.58 -16.87 6.84
C ILE A 137 12.53 -15.63 7.72
N GLN A 138 11.42 -15.42 8.44
CA GLN A 138 11.26 -14.34 9.39
C GLN A 138 10.37 -14.82 10.56
N ASP A 139 11.02 -15.12 11.67
CA ASP A 139 10.36 -15.68 12.85
C ASP A 139 9.68 -14.59 13.70
N VAL A 140 8.49 -14.92 14.21
CA VAL A 140 7.78 -14.19 15.25
C VAL A 140 7.91 -15.01 16.54
N LEU A 141 8.58 -14.48 17.54
CA LEU A 141 8.92 -15.23 18.77
C LEU A 141 8.01 -14.92 19.96
N VAL A 142 7.09 -13.96 19.79
CA VAL A 142 6.14 -13.53 20.81
C VAL A 142 4.73 -13.81 20.28
N ALA A 143 3.92 -14.51 21.05
CA ALA A 143 2.55 -14.80 20.67
C ALA A 143 1.71 -13.51 20.63
N THR A 144 1.03 -13.28 19.51
CA THR A 144 0.14 -12.14 19.27
C THR A 144 -1.35 -12.54 19.26
N ALA A 145 -1.61 -13.84 19.35
CA ALA A 145 -2.93 -14.44 19.52
C ALA A 145 -2.91 -15.42 20.70
N LYS A 146 -4.10 -15.83 21.14
CA LYS A 146 -4.30 -16.73 22.29
C LYS A 146 -4.98 -18.01 21.85
N ASP A 147 -4.72 -19.09 22.59
CA ASP A 147 -5.48 -20.32 22.42
C ASP A 147 -6.94 -20.15 22.86
N ASN A 148 -7.81 -20.98 22.28
CA ASN A 148 -9.25 -20.99 22.48
C ASN A 148 -9.98 -19.70 22.06
N GLU A 149 -9.28 -18.74 21.47
CA GLU A 149 -9.85 -17.54 20.87
C GLU A 149 -9.69 -17.63 19.34
N TRP A 150 -10.70 -17.16 18.61
CA TRP A 150 -10.58 -16.99 17.16
C TRP A 150 -9.72 -15.76 16.87
N TYR A 151 -8.80 -15.91 15.91
CA TYR A 151 -8.04 -14.81 15.35
C TYR A 151 -7.97 -14.94 13.83
N THR A 152 -7.84 -13.83 13.13
CA THR A 152 -7.65 -13.83 11.69
C THR A 152 -6.17 -13.77 11.35
N GLU A 153 -5.70 -14.73 10.58
CA GLU A 153 -4.41 -14.72 9.93
C GLU A 153 -4.56 -14.27 8.48
N HIS A 154 -3.85 -13.20 8.10
CA HIS A 154 -3.98 -12.55 6.80
C HIS A 154 -2.60 -12.46 6.12
N ILE A 155 -2.41 -13.25 5.07
CA ILE A 155 -1.17 -13.39 4.30
C ILE A 155 -1.36 -12.64 2.98
N ILE A 156 -0.47 -11.70 2.69
CA ILE A 156 -0.50 -10.89 1.47
C ILE A 156 0.79 -11.17 0.71
N VAL A 157 0.66 -11.66 -0.53
CA VAL A 157 1.79 -11.94 -1.43
C VAL A 157 1.64 -11.08 -2.68
N LYS A 158 2.58 -10.14 -2.86
CA LYS A 158 2.65 -9.20 -3.99
C LYS A 158 4.05 -9.27 -4.60
N GLY A 159 4.24 -10.16 -5.56
CA GLY A 159 5.53 -10.49 -6.16
C GLY A 159 6.51 -11.01 -5.12
N GLN A 160 7.59 -10.27 -4.86
CA GLN A 160 8.59 -10.63 -3.85
C GLN A 160 8.25 -10.15 -2.44
N HIS A 161 7.12 -9.47 -2.25
CA HIS A 161 6.72 -8.89 -0.96
C HIS A 161 5.68 -9.77 -0.27
N VAL A 162 6.03 -10.26 0.91
CA VAL A 162 5.16 -11.04 1.80
C VAL A 162 4.89 -10.22 3.06
N VAL A 163 3.60 -9.99 3.35
CA VAL A 163 3.15 -9.37 4.60
C VAL A 163 2.22 -10.35 5.31
N VAL A 164 2.45 -10.59 6.60
CA VAL A 164 1.57 -11.41 7.44
C VAL A 164 1.01 -10.54 8.54
N LYS A 165 -0.30 -10.63 8.75
CA LYS A 165 -1.02 -9.91 9.81
C LYS A 165 -1.84 -10.86 10.67
N ILE A 166 -1.84 -10.61 11.97
CA ILE A 166 -2.69 -11.30 12.95
C ILE A 166 -3.66 -10.27 13.52
N ASN A 167 -4.98 -10.50 13.39
CA ASN A 167 -6.02 -9.55 13.79
C ASN A 167 -5.77 -8.12 13.24
N GLY A 168 -5.34 -8.04 11.98
CA GLY A 168 -5.02 -6.77 11.30
C GLY A 168 -3.65 -6.16 11.65
N ARG A 169 -2.95 -6.65 12.69
CA ARG A 169 -1.62 -6.19 13.08
C ARG A 169 -0.53 -6.87 12.25
N THR A 170 0.30 -6.09 11.57
CA THR A 170 1.44 -6.61 10.79
C THR A 170 2.51 -7.23 11.72
N VAL A 171 2.76 -8.52 11.56
CA VAL A 171 3.80 -9.26 12.31
C VAL A 171 5.02 -9.59 11.46
N VAL A 172 4.81 -9.82 10.16
CA VAL A 172 5.88 -10.02 9.16
C VAL A 172 5.70 -9.02 8.02
N ASP A 173 6.83 -8.47 7.56
CA ASP A 173 6.93 -7.62 6.37
C ASP A 173 8.26 -7.93 5.70
N TYR A 174 8.25 -8.83 4.73
CA TYR A 174 9.43 -9.43 4.14
C TYR A 174 9.47 -9.17 2.63
N VAL A 175 10.56 -8.58 2.15
CA VAL A 175 10.87 -8.52 0.71
C VAL A 175 11.97 -9.54 0.42
N GLN A 176 11.63 -10.51 -0.42
CA GLN A 176 12.53 -11.54 -0.89
C GLN A 176 13.65 -10.93 -1.77
N PRO A 177 14.93 -11.31 -1.55
CA PRO A 177 16.02 -10.97 -2.45
C PRO A 177 15.92 -11.70 -3.79
N ASP A 178 16.35 -11.02 -4.87
CA ASP A 178 16.28 -11.56 -6.24
C ASP A 178 17.08 -12.87 -6.41
N ASN A 179 18.09 -13.09 -5.57
CA ASN A 179 18.95 -14.28 -5.58
C ASN A 179 18.51 -15.37 -4.58
N SER A 180 17.25 -15.40 -4.17
CA SER A 180 16.71 -16.42 -3.26
C SER A 180 16.79 -17.83 -3.87
N ASN A 181 17.34 -18.78 -3.13
CA ASN A 181 17.37 -20.20 -3.51
C ASN A 181 15.98 -20.86 -3.49
N LYS A 182 14.98 -20.21 -2.88
CA LYS A 182 13.59 -20.65 -2.82
C LYS A 182 12.70 -19.49 -3.26
N PRO A 183 12.55 -19.23 -4.56
CA PRO A 183 11.83 -18.07 -5.06
C PRO A 183 10.33 -18.19 -4.81
N LEU A 184 9.68 -17.05 -4.54
CA LEU A 184 8.24 -16.91 -4.61
C LEU A 184 7.80 -17.13 -6.06
N THR A 185 6.86 -18.05 -6.26
CA THR A 185 6.42 -18.47 -7.58
C THR A 185 4.90 -18.46 -7.63
N ARG A 186 4.29 -19.64 -7.67
CA ARG A 186 2.85 -19.87 -7.70
C ARG A 186 2.53 -21.28 -7.28
N GLY A 187 1.29 -21.48 -6.84
CA GLY A 187 0.73 -22.78 -6.50
C GLY A 187 -0.49 -22.64 -5.62
N THR A 188 -0.89 -23.75 -5.00
CA THR A 188 -2.08 -23.82 -4.15
C THR A 188 -1.79 -23.49 -2.69
N PHE A 189 -2.82 -23.56 -1.86
CA PHE A 189 -2.78 -23.47 -0.41
C PHE A 189 -2.85 -24.86 0.24
N ALA A 190 -2.34 -25.00 1.47
CA ALA A 190 -2.62 -26.18 2.29
C ALA A 190 -2.71 -25.84 3.77
N LEU A 191 -3.49 -26.64 4.51
CA LEU A 191 -3.54 -26.63 5.97
C LEU A 191 -2.72 -27.79 6.51
N GLN A 192 -2.02 -27.59 7.61
CA GLN A 192 -1.22 -28.62 8.27
C GLN A 192 -1.92 -29.14 9.53
N GLY A 193 -1.98 -30.47 9.66
CA GLY A 193 -2.11 -31.14 10.93
C GLY A 193 -0.73 -31.63 11.35
N HIS A 194 -0.21 -31.17 12.48
CA HIS A 194 1.19 -31.37 12.85
C HIS A 194 1.44 -32.69 13.59
N ASP A 195 0.71 -32.92 14.70
CA ASP A 195 0.86 -34.10 15.55
C ASP A 195 -0.40 -34.37 16.39
N PRO A 196 -0.54 -35.55 17.03
CA PRO A 196 -1.75 -35.93 17.77
C PRO A 196 -2.10 -35.03 18.96
N GLY A 197 -1.15 -34.25 19.48
CA GLY A 197 -1.39 -33.27 20.55
C GLY A 197 -1.93 -31.93 20.04
N SER A 198 -1.99 -31.74 18.72
CA SER A 198 -2.46 -30.51 18.09
C SER A 198 -3.92 -30.61 17.69
N GLU A 199 -4.70 -29.59 18.03
CA GLU A 199 -6.07 -29.41 17.56
C GLU A 199 -6.24 -27.95 17.11
N ILE A 200 -6.60 -27.78 15.84
CA ILE A 200 -6.74 -26.46 15.21
C ILE A 200 -8.03 -26.43 14.40
N HIS A 201 -8.76 -25.32 14.52
CA HIS A 201 -10.03 -25.07 13.87
C HIS A 201 -9.84 -23.94 12.85
N TYR A 202 -10.38 -24.12 11.65
CA TYR A 202 -10.30 -23.17 10.55
C TYR A 202 -11.69 -22.87 10.00
N LYS A 203 -11.98 -21.60 9.73
CA LYS A 203 -13.17 -21.15 8.99
C LYS A 203 -12.87 -19.86 8.24
N ASN A 204 -13.84 -19.38 7.44
CA ASN A 204 -13.69 -18.14 6.67
C ASN A 204 -12.39 -18.12 5.87
N ILE A 205 -12.11 -19.23 5.16
CA ILE A 205 -10.90 -19.38 4.35
C ILE A 205 -11.15 -18.64 3.04
N MET A 206 -10.63 -17.43 2.92
CA MET A 206 -10.92 -16.52 1.81
C MET A 206 -9.65 -16.17 1.04
N VAL A 207 -9.76 -16.03 -0.28
CA VAL A 207 -8.70 -15.49 -1.13
C VAL A 207 -9.20 -14.33 -1.96
N LYS A 208 -8.34 -13.34 -2.16
CA LYS A 208 -8.49 -12.30 -3.17
C LYS A 208 -7.30 -12.40 -4.12
N PRO A 209 -7.46 -13.05 -5.30
CA PRO A 209 -6.41 -13.07 -6.31
C PRO A 209 -6.05 -11.66 -6.73
N LEU A 210 -4.77 -11.44 -7.03
CA LEU A 210 -4.25 -10.15 -7.47
C LEU A 210 -3.57 -10.30 -8.85
N PRO A 211 -3.49 -9.22 -9.64
CA PRO A 211 -2.86 -9.27 -10.96
C PRO A 211 -1.40 -9.78 -10.91
N ASP A 212 -1.00 -10.52 -11.94
CA ASP A 212 0.33 -11.13 -12.03
C ASP A 212 1.44 -10.13 -12.37
N ASP A 213 1.06 -8.98 -12.92
CA ASP A 213 1.86 -7.87 -13.44
C ASP A 213 1.88 -6.65 -12.49
N LEU A 214 1.45 -6.83 -11.24
CA LEU A 214 1.52 -5.80 -10.21
C LEU A 214 2.91 -5.14 -10.15
N ARG A 215 2.93 -3.81 -9.98
CA ARG A 215 4.17 -3.09 -9.63
C ARG A 215 4.56 -3.45 -8.20
N THR A 216 5.56 -4.30 -8.04
CA THR A 216 5.99 -4.77 -6.72
C THR A 216 7.26 -4.08 -6.25
N VAL A 217 7.82 -4.51 -5.13
CA VAL A 217 9.17 -4.15 -4.72
C VAL A 217 10.12 -5.32 -4.96
N THR A 218 11.41 -5.03 -5.13
CA THR A 218 12.48 -6.00 -5.31
C THR A 218 13.67 -5.66 -4.42
N CYS A 219 14.58 -6.61 -4.25
CA CYS A 219 15.75 -6.48 -3.40
C CYS A 219 16.97 -7.12 -4.08
N GLU A 220 17.69 -6.33 -4.89
CA GLU A 220 18.86 -6.81 -5.65
C GLU A 220 20.05 -7.20 -4.77
N LYS A 221 20.25 -6.50 -3.64
CA LYS A 221 21.38 -6.71 -2.73
C LYS A 221 20.86 -7.02 -1.33
N GLY A 222 21.49 -7.99 -0.66
CA GLY A 222 21.23 -8.29 0.75
C GLY A 222 21.68 -7.15 1.69
N TRP A 223 21.99 -7.50 2.93
CA TRP A 223 22.37 -6.54 3.96
C TRP A 223 23.71 -5.82 3.68
N GLU A 224 23.72 -4.50 3.82
CA GLU A 224 24.90 -3.62 3.81
C GLU A 224 25.14 -3.11 5.24
N SER A 225 26.38 -3.17 5.75
CA SER A 225 26.70 -2.57 7.05
C SER A 225 26.91 -1.06 6.92
N LEU A 226 26.28 -0.27 7.79
CA LEU A 226 26.47 1.18 7.90
C LEU A 226 27.55 1.56 8.92
N PHE A 227 28.04 0.59 9.69
CA PHE A 227 29.10 0.79 10.66
C PHE A 227 30.08 -0.39 10.63
N ASP A 228 31.36 -0.08 10.49
CA ASP A 228 32.44 -1.08 10.36
C ASP A 228 32.98 -1.57 11.71
N GLY A 229 32.47 -1.04 12.82
CA GLY A 229 32.94 -1.33 14.18
C GLY A 229 34.22 -0.58 14.57
N LYS A 230 34.77 0.27 13.69
CA LYS A 230 36.10 0.86 13.84
C LYS A 230 36.10 2.38 13.67
N THR A 231 35.32 2.90 12.74
CA THR A 231 35.35 4.31 12.35
C THR A 231 33.93 4.86 12.15
N LEU A 232 33.79 6.19 12.29
CA LEU A 232 32.54 6.89 11.92
C LEU A 232 32.52 7.28 10.43
N LYS A 233 33.27 6.57 9.58
CA LYS A 233 33.31 6.86 8.15
C LYS A 233 31.91 6.72 7.55
N GLY A 234 31.51 7.72 6.75
CA GLY A 234 30.17 7.76 6.15
C GLY A 234 29.10 8.45 7.02
N TRP A 235 29.47 8.84 8.24
CA TRP A 235 28.60 9.59 9.15
C TRP A 235 29.05 11.05 9.27
N LYS A 236 28.09 11.95 9.44
CA LYS A 236 28.33 13.38 9.65
C LYS A 236 27.43 13.90 10.76
N GLN A 237 28.02 14.56 11.76
CA GLN A 237 27.26 15.20 12.82
C GLN A 237 26.52 16.43 12.30
N LYS A 238 25.29 16.62 12.77
CA LYS A 238 24.43 17.77 12.50
C LYS A 238 23.81 18.29 13.81
N ASN A 239 23.56 19.60 13.85
CA ASN A 239 23.07 20.35 14.99
C ASN A 239 23.98 20.25 16.23
N GLY A 240 23.46 19.95 17.43
CA GLY A 240 24.15 20.16 18.71
C GLY A 240 25.55 19.54 18.86
N THR A 241 26.16 19.71 20.02
CA THR A 241 27.57 19.40 20.32
C THR A 241 27.81 18.09 21.08
N ALA A 242 26.85 17.15 21.13
CA ALA A 242 27.07 15.83 21.73
C ALA A 242 28.32 15.13 21.16
N LYS A 243 29.00 14.35 22.00
CA LYS A 243 30.21 13.62 21.61
C LYS A 243 29.83 12.27 21.02
N TYR A 244 30.28 11.99 19.79
CA TYR A 244 30.20 10.68 19.16
C TYR A 244 31.59 10.05 19.04
N GLU A 245 31.73 8.81 19.48
CA GLU A 245 32.99 8.07 19.46
C GLU A 245 32.75 6.57 19.27
N VAL A 246 33.78 5.85 18.81
CA VAL A 246 33.74 4.39 18.73
C VAL A 246 34.31 3.81 20.01
N VAL A 247 33.52 3.00 20.71
CA VAL A 247 33.90 2.32 21.96
C VAL A 247 33.51 0.85 21.84
N ASP A 248 34.48 -0.05 21.95
CA ASP A 248 34.27 -1.51 21.95
C ASP A 248 33.42 -2.01 20.78
N GLY A 249 33.68 -1.50 19.57
CA GLY A 249 32.93 -1.88 18.38
C GLY A 249 31.50 -1.33 18.33
N THR A 250 31.19 -0.30 19.11
CA THR A 250 29.90 0.41 19.14
C THR A 250 30.08 1.89 18.83
N ILE A 251 29.06 2.55 18.29
CA ILE A 251 29.00 4.01 18.27
C ILE A 251 28.41 4.44 19.61
N LYS A 252 29.14 5.22 20.41
CA LYS A 252 28.65 5.82 21.66
C LYS A 252 28.40 7.31 21.46
N GLY A 253 27.17 7.74 21.73
CA GLY A 253 26.79 9.14 21.87
C GLY A 253 26.71 9.53 23.34
N THR A 254 27.31 10.65 23.73
CA THR A 254 27.29 11.18 25.10
C THR A 254 26.79 12.62 25.11
N THR A 255 25.85 12.92 26.00
CA THR A 255 25.26 14.27 26.14
C THR A 255 26.31 15.28 26.57
N VAL A 256 26.18 16.53 26.11
CA VAL A 256 27.00 17.67 26.55
C VAL A 256 26.06 18.72 27.14
N GLU A 257 26.43 19.27 28.30
CA GLU A 257 25.62 20.28 28.98
C GLU A 257 25.33 21.48 28.05
N GLY A 258 24.08 21.95 28.04
CA GLY A 258 23.64 23.05 27.17
C GLY A 258 23.50 22.70 25.69
N SER A 259 23.93 21.52 25.24
CA SER A 259 23.76 21.10 23.85
C SER A 259 22.28 20.87 23.52
N PRO A 260 21.78 21.36 22.36
CA PRO A 260 20.52 20.91 21.82
C PRO A 260 20.65 19.47 21.28
N ASN A 261 19.58 18.94 20.67
CA ASN A 261 19.61 17.65 19.99
C ASN A 261 20.75 17.59 18.96
N SER A 262 21.53 16.51 19.03
CA SER A 262 22.63 16.20 18.11
C SER A 262 22.30 14.97 17.31
N PHE A 263 22.70 14.94 16.05
CA PHE A 263 22.40 13.81 15.17
C PHE A 263 23.65 13.37 14.42
N LEU A 264 23.98 12.09 14.49
CA LEU A 264 25.00 11.49 13.63
C LEU A 264 24.32 10.89 12.40
N CYS A 265 24.51 11.52 11.23
CA CYS A 265 23.69 11.28 10.04
C CYS A 265 24.46 10.56 8.91
N SER A 266 23.78 9.62 8.24
CA SER A 266 24.29 8.91 7.07
C SER A 266 24.01 9.64 5.74
N ARG A 267 24.32 9.00 4.61
CA ARG A 267 23.74 9.33 3.29
C ARG A 267 22.23 9.08 3.26
N PRO A 268 21.47 9.68 2.30
CA PRO A 268 20.02 9.47 2.20
C PRO A 268 19.61 8.15 1.55
N TYR A 269 18.43 7.65 1.94
CA TYR A 269 17.78 6.44 1.45
C TYR A 269 16.29 6.69 1.15
N THR A 270 15.69 5.83 0.32
CA THR A 270 14.26 5.84 -0.03
C THR A 270 13.52 4.67 0.63
N ASN A 271 13.40 3.53 -0.06
CA ASN A 271 12.84 2.32 0.51
C ASN A 271 13.94 1.43 1.06
N PHE A 272 13.76 0.95 2.29
CA PHE A 272 14.75 0.14 2.97
C PHE A 272 14.14 -0.63 4.13
N GLU A 273 14.87 -1.66 4.53
CA GLU A 273 14.77 -2.31 5.83
C GLU A 273 16.06 -2.03 6.60
N LEU A 274 15.95 -1.47 7.80
CA LEU A 274 17.06 -1.10 8.68
C LEU A 274 16.99 -1.96 9.94
N GLU A 275 18.12 -2.54 10.33
CA GLU A 275 18.30 -3.19 11.63
C GLU A 275 19.50 -2.58 12.37
N LEU A 276 19.35 -2.47 13.69
CA LEU A 276 20.41 -2.04 14.60
C LEU A 276 20.08 -2.46 16.03
N ASP A 277 21.10 -2.62 16.86
CA ASP A 277 20.93 -2.83 18.29
C ASP A 277 21.23 -1.52 19.04
N VAL A 278 20.47 -1.27 20.11
CA VAL A 278 20.55 -0.07 20.94
C VAL A 278 20.72 -0.45 22.40
N LEU A 279 21.62 0.21 23.11
CA LEU A 279 21.69 0.23 24.58
C LEU A 279 21.68 1.70 25.01
N VAL A 280 20.85 2.09 25.97
CA VAL A 280 20.66 3.48 26.36
C VAL A 280 20.64 3.64 27.88
N ASP A 281 21.21 4.74 28.36
CA ASP A 281 21.03 5.18 29.74
C ASP A 281 19.54 5.46 30.00
N SER A 282 18.98 4.87 31.05
CA SER A 282 17.54 4.92 31.32
C SER A 282 16.99 6.34 31.53
N ARG A 283 17.87 7.32 31.79
CA ARG A 283 17.53 8.75 31.94
C ARG A 283 17.42 9.49 30.60
N LEU A 284 17.93 8.92 29.51
CA LEU A 284 18.04 9.59 28.22
C LEU A 284 16.91 9.17 27.27
N ASN A 285 16.23 10.16 26.68
CA ASN A 285 15.48 9.95 25.44
C ASN A 285 16.46 10.00 24.26
N SER A 286 16.25 9.16 23.25
CA SER A 286 17.00 9.15 22.02
C SER A 286 16.07 8.77 20.86
N GLY A 287 16.59 8.65 19.65
CA GLY A 287 15.81 8.29 18.50
C GLY A 287 16.65 7.94 17.27
N ILE A 288 16.00 7.23 16.36
CA ILE A 288 16.54 6.86 15.05
C ILE A 288 15.74 7.64 14.01
N GLN A 289 16.36 8.67 13.46
CA GLN A 289 15.81 9.43 12.34
C GLN A 289 15.77 8.52 11.11
N VAL A 290 14.64 8.48 10.42
CA VAL A 290 14.43 7.73 9.18
C VAL A 290 13.83 8.63 8.12
N ARG A 291 14.48 8.68 6.95
CA ARG A 291 14.11 9.60 5.85
C ARG A 291 14.05 11.07 6.27
N SER A 292 14.90 11.47 7.21
CA SER A 292 14.96 12.85 7.72
C SER A 292 15.90 13.72 6.90
N SER A 293 15.72 15.03 7.04
CA SER A 293 16.42 16.07 6.30
C SER A 293 16.96 17.14 7.24
N SER A 294 17.90 17.94 6.74
CA SER A 294 18.49 19.10 7.40
C SER A 294 18.82 20.08 6.28
N MET A 295 17.83 20.89 5.94
CA MET A 295 17.85 21.83 4.82
C MET A 295 18.11 23.23 5.38
N PRO A 296 19.07 24.01 4.84
CA PRO A 296 19.37 25.36 5.34
C PRO A 296 18.13 26.24 5.50
N GLU A 297 17.22 26.19 4.53
CA GLU A 297 15.96 26.94 4.49
C GLU A 297 14.94 26.49 5.55
N TYR A 298 15.08 25.30 6.12
CA TYR A 298 14.19 24.80 7.15
C TYR A 298 14.77 25.07 8.54
N ARG A 299 14.33 26.17 9.16
CA ARG A 299 14.73 26.58 10.52
C ARG A 299 16.26 26.54 10.69
N ASP A 300 16.97 27.16 9.76
CA ASP A 300 18.44 27.28 9.76
C ASP A 300 19.15 25.91 9.86
N GLY A 301 18.75 24.97 9.00
CA GLY A 301 19.38 23.65 8.93
C GLY A 301 18.99 22.67 10.05
N ARG A 302 17.96 22.96 10.85
CA ARG A 302 17.47 22.03 11.90
C ARG A 302 17.08 20.68 11.30
N VAL A 303 17.59 19.59 11.87
CA VAL A 303 17.15 18.23 11.54
C VAL A 303 15.66 18.08 11.82
N HIS A 304 14.94 17.53 10.83
CA HIS A 304 13.51 17.31 10.87
C HIS A 304 13.13 16.10 10.03
N GLY A 305 12.10 15.37 10.44
CA GLY A 305 11.71 14.14 9.77
C GLY A 305 11.14 13.09 10.71
N TYR A 306 10.93 11.88 10.19
CA TYR A 306 10.42 10.80 11.03
C TYR A 306 11.50 10.31 11.99
N GLN A 307 11.15 10.17 13.25
CA GLN A 307 11.96 9.62 14.33
C GLN A 307 11.28 8.37 14.87
N VAL A 308 12.04 7.28 14.96
CA VAL A 308 11.66 6.09 15.73
C VAL A 308 12.25 6.25 17.13
N GLU A 309 11.40 6.30 18.14
CA GLU A 309 11.80 6.62 19.52
C GLU A 309 12.68 5.54 20.16
N ILE A 310 13.62 5.98 20.98
CA ILE A 310 14.38 5.17 21.94
C ILE A 310 14.11 5.77 23.33
N ALA A 311 13.36 5.05 24.16
CA ALA A 311 13.07 5.47 25.51
C ALA A 311 12.66 4.26 26.38
N THR A 312 12.93 4.35 27.68
CA THR A 312 12.56 3.34 28.68
C THR A 312 11.12 3.49 29.21
N ASN A 313 10.42 4.56 28.82
CA ASN A 313 9.08 4.89 29.31
C ASN A 313 7.92 4.23 28.53
N GLY A 314 8.23 3.18 27.76
CA GLY A 314 7.25 2.48 26.90
C GLY A 314 6.96 3.16 25.56
N SER A 315 7.70 4.22 25.20
CA SER A 315 7.54 4.89 23.89
C SER A 315 8.46 4.31 22.80
N ALA A 316 9.40 3.44 23.15
CA ALA A 316 10.37 2.85 22.23
C ALA A 316 9.70 2.22 20.98
N GLY A 317 10.19 2.57 19.80
CA GLY A 317 9.69 2.04 18.52
C GLY A 317 8.51 2.81 17.92
N PHE A 318 7.82 3.67 18.66
CA PHE A 318 6.78 4.54 18.09
C PHE A 318 7.38 5.67 17.26
N ILE A 319 6.56 6.23 16.36
CA ILE A 319 7.00 7.20 15.35
C ILE A 319 6.57 8.62 15.75
N TYR A 320 7.56 9.48 15.90
CA TYR A 320 7.44 10.92 16.12
C TYR A 320 7.91 11.67 14.87
N ASP A 321 7.38 12.86 14.62
CA ASP A 321 7.77 13.70 13.49
C ASP A 321 8.60 14.90 13.98
N GLU A 322 9.91 14.67 14.10
CA GLU A 322 10.89 15.56 14.74
C GLU A 322 10.87 16.95 14.11
N ALA A 323 10.78 17.96 14.99
CA ALA A 323 10.64 19.37 14.65
C ALA A 323 9.47 19.73 13.70
N ARG A 324 8.54 18.79 13.43
CA ARG A 324 7.38 18.97 12.54
C ARG A 324 6.05 18.78 13.29
N ARG A 325 5.38 17.65 13.08
CA ARG A 325 3.96 17.42 13.47
C ARG A 325 3.79 16.67 14.80
N GLY A 326 4.88 16.26 15.45
CA GLY A 326 4.82 15.47 16.68
C GLY A 326 4.41 14.01 16.44
N TRP A 327 3.65 13.40 17.35
CA TRP A 327 3.34 11.96 17.31
C TRP A 327 2.51 11.55 16.09
N LEU A 328 3.08 10.66 15.26
CA LEU A 328 2.40 10.02 14.14
C LEU A 328 1.75 8.70 14.54
N SER A 329 2.38 7.94 15.43
CA SER A 329 1.74 6.80 16.10
C SER A 329 0.62 7.31 17.01
N LYS A 330 -0.63 7.20 16.55
CA LYS A 330 -1.81 7.71 17.28
C LYS A 330 -2.20 6.80 18.44
N ASP A 331 -2.34 5.50 18.18
CA ASP A 331 -2.51 4.51 19.24
C ASP A 331 -1.14 4.00 19.70
N ARG A 332 -0.91 4.12 21.02
CA ARG A 332 0.30 3.69 21.72
C ARG A 332 -0.03 2.95 23.01
N SER A 333 -1.23 2.39 23.07
CA SER A 333 -1.79 1.77 24.29
C SER A 333 -1.42 0.29 24.45
N ASP A 334 -1.03 -0.39 23.37
CA ASP A 334 -0.73 -1.82 23.36
C ASP A 334 0.34 -2.21 24.41
N PRO A 335 -0.03 -3.00 25.44
CA PRO A 335 0.89 -3.43 26.49
C PRO A 335 2.10 -4.20 25.96
N LEU A 336 1.92 -5.02 24.91
CA LEU A 336 3.04 -5.79 24.33
C LEU A 336 4.08 -4.85 23.73
N SER A 337 3.64 -3.87 22.95
CA SER A 337 4.52 -2.84 22.37
C SER A 337 5.25 -2.03 23.45
N LYS A 338 4.54 -1.58 24.49
CA LYS A 338 5.13 -0.79 25.58
C LYS A 338 6.18 -1.55 26.39
N ALA A 339 6.03 -2.87 26.51
CA ALA A 339 6.96 -3.74 27.22
C ALA A 339 8.07 -4.33 26.33
N ALA A 340 8.10 -4.00 25.04
CA ALA A 340 9.02 -4.58 24.08
C ALA A 340 10.48 -4.23 24.39
N PHE A 341 10.74 -2.98 24.75
CA PHE A 341 12.07 -2.50 25.14
C PHE A 341 12.44 -3.01 26.54
N LYS A 342 13.68 -3.49 26.71
CA LYS A 342 14.24 -4.01 27.95
C LYS A 342 15.32 -3.04 28.47
N ASP A 343 15.03 -2.38 29.58
CA ASP A 343 15.97 -1.46 30.22
C ASP A 343 17.25 -2.19 30.67
N GLY A 344 18.39 -1.50 30.55
CA GLY A 344 19.71 -2.05 30.86
C GLY A 344 20.22 -3.14 29.91
N GLN A 345 19.53 -3.42 28.80
CA GLN A 345 19.89 -4.46 27.84
C GLN A 345 20.06 -3.91 26.42
N TRP A 346 20.74 -4.68 25.57
CA TRP A 346 20.75 -4.42 24.13
C TRP A 346 19.39 -4.77 23.54
N ASN A 347 18.80 -3.82 22.81
CA ASN A 347 17.50 -3.92 22.19
C ASN A 347 17.64 -3.89 20.68
N LYS A 348 17.13 -4.92 20.00
CA LYS A 348 17.16 -4.99 18.54
C LYS A 348 15.98 -4.21 17.97
N TYR A 349 16.29 -3.23 17.12
CA TYR A 349 15.30 -2.50 16.33
C TYR A 349 15.31 -3.03 14.90
N ARG A 350 14.11 -3.12 14.31
CA ARG A 350 13.90 -3.32 12.89
C ARG A 350 12.92 -2.26 12.38
N ILE A 351 13.28 -1.57 11.31
CA ILE A 351 12.48 -0.48 10.74
C ILE A 351 12.34 -0.71 9.25
N VAL A 352 11.11 -0.85 8.75
CA VAL A 352 10.81 -1.05 7.33
C VAL A 352 10.12 0.19 6.79
N CYS A 353 10.74 0.80 5.79
CA CYS A 353 10.24 1.98 5.10
C CYS A 353 10.01 1.62 3.62
N ILE A 354 8.77 1.44 3.18
CA ILE A 354 8.44 1.07 1.77
C ILE A 354 7.28 1.94 1.28
N GLY A 355 7.50 2.69 0.19
CA GLY A 355 6.53 3.69 -0.26
C GLY A 355 6.27 4.69 0.86
N ASP A 356 5.00 4.89 1.21
CA ASP A 356 4.58 5.78 2.30
C ASP A 356 4.41 5.05 3.65
N HIS A 357 4.72 3.75 3.72
CA HIS A 357 4.62 2.98 4.96
C HIS A 357 5.92 3.01 5.75
N ILE A 358 5.78 3.17 7.07
CA ILE A 358 6.85 3.05 8.06
C ILE A 358 6.37 2.09 9.14
N ARG A 359 7.07 0.97 9.28
CA ARG A 359 6.77 -0.07 10.27
C ARG A 359 7.97 -0.33 11.16
N THR A 360 7.72 -0.59 12.43
CA THR A 360 8.78 -0.78 13.43
C THR A 360 8.56 -2.02 14.27
N TRP A 361 9.66 -2.65 14.67
CA TRP A 361 9.70 -3.71 15.67
C TRP A 361 10.80 -3.43 16.67
N VAL A 362 10.55 -3.77 17.94
CA VAL A 362 11.54 -3.77 19.02
C VAL A 362 11.57 -5.17 19.62
N ASN A 363 12.74 -5.81 19.62
CA ASN A 363 12.94 -7.19 20.08
C ASN A 363 11.94 -8.19 19.46
N GLY A 364 11.61 -8.00 18.17
CA GLY A 364 10.66 -8.83 17.43
C GLY A 364 9.18 -8.52 17.70
N VAL A 365 8.85 -7.66 18.66
CA VAL A 365 7.48 -7.18 18.88
C VAL A 365 7.17 -6.05 17.91
N PRO A 366 6.12 -6.14 17.07
CA PRO A 366 5.71 -5.03 16.20
C PRO A 366 5.26 -3.84 17.05
N VAL A 367 5.63 -2.59 16.72
CA VAL A 367 5.29 -1.42 17.56
C VAL A 367 4.44 -0.40 16.81
N ALA A 368 4.87 0.02 15.61
CA ALA A 368 4.14 1.00 14.81
C ALA A 368 3.91 0.51 13.38
N ASP A 369 2.78 0.90 12.78
CA ASP A 369 2.46 0.79 11.35
C ASP A 369 1.81 2.10 10.92
N VAL A 370 2.61 3.01 10.36
CA VAL A 370 2.19 4.36 9.97
C VAL A 370 2.22 4.46 8.45
N THR A 371 1.19 5.07 7.87
CA THR A 371 1.16 5.49 6.46
C THR A 371 1.22 7.00 6.38
N ASP A 372 2.32 7.56 5.88
CA ASP A 372 2.51 9.00 5.75
C ASP A 372 3.37 9.32 4.52
N ASP A 373 2.87 10.19 3.64
CA ASP A 373 3.45 10.47 2.31
C ASP A 373 4.31 11.74 2.27
N MET A 374 4.57 12.36 3.43
CA MET A 374 5.28 13.63 3.50
C MET A 374 6.74 13.49 3.02
N THR A 375 7.47 12.47 3.50
CA THR A 375 8.90 12.30 3.19
C THR A 375 9.24 10.87 2.71
N GLY A 376 9.37 10.71 1.39
CA GLY A 376 9.86 9.45 0.79
C GLY A 376 11.38 9.25 0.71
N ARG A 377 12.21 10.22 1.13
CA ARG A 377 13.68 10.16 1.05
C ARG A 377 14.36 11.01 2.12
N GLY A 378 15.44 10.51 2.71
CA GLY A 378 16.30 11.26 3.63
C GLY A 378 17.32 10.36 4.34
N PHE A 379 18.16 10.92 5.20
CA PHE A 379 19.20 10.15 5.91
C PHE A 379 18.65 9.29 7.04
N ILE A 380 19.48 8.34 7.50
CA ILE A 380 19.37 7.76 8.83
C ILE A 380 20.15 8.65 9.79
N GLY A 381 19.63 8.91 10.98
CA GLY A 381 20.31 9.72 12.00
C GLY A 381 20.19 9.13 13.39
N LEU A 382 21.32 9.00 14.10
CA LEU A 382 21.37 8.55 15.48
C LEU A 382 21.32 9.78 16.39
N GLN A 383 20.29 9.90 17.23
CA GLN A 383 20.08 11.08 18.06
C GLN A 383 20.74 10.91 19.44
N VAL A 384 21.42 11.96 19.90
CA VAL A 384 21.61 12.23 21.33
C VAL A 384 20.72 13.43 21.67
N HIS A 385 19.68 13.19 22.47
CA HIS A 385 18.73 14.23 22.84
C HIS A 385 19.38 15.23 23.81
N GLY A 386 18.97 16.50 23.74
CA GLY A 386 19.37 17.50 24.71
C GLY A 386 18.99 17.05 26.13
N PHE A 387 19.93 17.12 27.06
CA PHE A 387 19.77 16.55 28.40
C PHE A 387 20.20 17.57 29.46
N ARG A 388 19.44 17.64 30.55
CA ARG A 388 19.71 18.49 31.71
C ARG A 388 19.75 17.61 32.95
N GLY A 389 20.89 16.97 33.19
CA GLY A 389 21.12 16.19 34.40
C GLY A 389 22.55 16.37 34.89
N ASP A 390 22.77 16.04 36.16
CA ASP A 390 24.01 16.35 36.88
C ASP A 390 25.25 15.61 36.34
N THR A 391 25.04 14.53 35.57
CA THR A 391 26.10 13.76 34.92
C THR A 391 25.71 13.45 33.47
N PRO A 392 26.68 13.37 32.54
CA PRO A 392 26.38 13.02 31.16
C PRO A 392 25.64 11.68 31.04
N ALA A 393 24.56 11.66 30.27
CA ALA A 393 23.87 10.45 29.86
C ALA A 393 24.39 9.99 28.48
N TRP A 394 24.06 8.76 28.09
CA TRP A 394 24.63 8.16 26.89
C TRP A 394 23.68 7.18 26.20
N VAL A 395 24.00 6.90 24.94
CA VAL A 395 23.34 5.87 24.11
C VAL A 395 24.38 5.22 23.22
N GLN A 396 24.25 3.93 22.96
CA GLN A 396 25.15 3.14 22.14
C GLN A 396 24.38 2.37 21.06
N TRP A 397 25.01 2.27 19.88
CA TRP A 397 24.49 1.54 18.74
C TRP A 397 25.52 0.56 18.19
N ARG A 398 25.05 -0.61 17.74
CA ARG A 398 25.88 -1.59 17.01
C ARG A 398 25.03 -2.35 15.99
N ASN A 399 25.68 -3.19 15.18
CA ASN A 399 25.03 -4.03 14.18
C ASN A 399 24.11 -3.25 13.22
N ILE A 400 24.51 -2.01 12.89
CA ILE A 400 23.71 -1.11 12.04
C ILE A 400 23.84 -1.57 10.61
N ARG A 401 22.79 -2.19 10.08
CA ARG A 401 22.75 -2.73 8.72
C ARG A 401 21.46 -2.36 8.00
N ILE A 402 21.56 -2.18 6.69
CA ILE A 402 20.45 -1.75 5.86
C ILE A 402 20.33 -2.65 4.62
N LYS A 403 19.11 -2.96 4.23
CA LYS A 403 18.76 -3.65 2.99
C LYS A 403 17.94 -2.69 2.15
N GLN A 404 18.47 -2.27 1.01
CA GLN A 404 17.78 -1.32 0.13
C GLN A 404 16.73 -2.05 -0.70
N ILE A 405 15.54 -1.45 -0.76
CA ILE A 405 14.38 -2.00 -1.47
C ILE A 405 14.13 -1.10 -2.67
N LYS A 406 13.88 -1.68 -3.84
CA LYS A 406 13.58 -0.92 -5.06
C LYS A 406 12.13 -1.14 -5.47
N PRO A 407 11.42 -0.13 -5.98
CA PRO A 407 10.21 -0.41 -6.75
C PRO A 407 10.58 -1.19 -8.02
N ALA A 408 9.78 -2.16 -8.41
CA ALA A 408 9.79 -2.73 -9.75
C ALA A 408 9.54 -1.57 -10.73
N ARG A 409 10.46 -1.38 -11.68
CA ARG A 409 10.62 -0.15 -12.48
C ARG A 409 9.36 0.25 -13.29
N PRO A 410 9.24 1.54 -13.67
CA PRO A 410 10.24 2.60 -13.51
C PRO A 410 10.06 3.40 -12.21
N GLU A 411 11.18 3.99 -11.79
CA GLU A 411 11.30 4.86 -10.62
C GLU A 411 10.39 6.10 -10.69
N LYS A 412 9.90 6.43 -11.91
CA LYS A 412 8.97 7.50 -12.24
C LYS A 412 7.82 6.98 -13.11
N ILE A 413 6.64 7.55 -12.91
CA ILE A 413 5.44 7.36 -13.72
C ILE A 413 5.61 8.17 -15.00
N LYS A 414 5.52 7.52 -16.15
CA LYS A 414 5.60 8.20 -17.45
C LYS A 414 4.25 8.81 -17.80
N VAL A 415 4.21 10.12 -17.92
CA VAL A 415 2.98 10.87 -18.18
C VAL A 415 3.12 11.61 -19.50
N VAL A 416 2.17 11.39 -20.42
CA VAL A 416 2.01 12.27 -21.57
C VAL A 416 1.02 13.38 -21.19
N VAL A 417 1.50 14.63 -21.17
CA VAL A 417 0.70 15.82 -20.85
C VAL A 417 0.21 16.42 -22.14
N VAL A 418 -1.08 16.24 -22.42
CA VAL A 418 -1.70 16.65 -23.68
C VAL A 418 -2.23 18.07 -23.55
N THR A 419 -1.66 19.01 -24.29
CA THR A 419 -2.03 20.43 -24.27
C THR A 419 -2.57 20.88 -25.63
N GLY A 420 -2.97 22.14 -25.77
CA GLY A 420 -3.42 22.73 -27.05
C GLY A 420 -4.94 22.92 -27.17
N GLY A 421 -5.38 23.69 -28.17
CA GLY A 421 -6.80 24.08 -28.33
C GLY A 421 -7.27 25.21 -27.40
N HIS A 422 -6.56 25.52 -26.33
CA HIS A 422 -6.80 26.68 -25.48
C HIS A 422 -5.49 27.23 -24.88
N GLY A 423 -5.44 28.54 -24.60
CA GLY A 423 -4.25 29.22 -24.07
C GLY A 423 -4.07 28.99 -22.56
N PHE A 424 -2.82 29.05 -22.08
CA PHE A 424 -2.50 28.99 -20.65
C PHE A 424 -1.09 29.54 -20.37
N GLN A 425 -0.77 29.77 -19.10
CA GLN A 425 0.53 30.26 -18.65
C GLN A 425 1.57 29.13 -18.61
N LYS A 426 2.38 29.03 -19.68
CA LYS A 426 3.33 27.91 -19.87
C LYS A 426 4.40 27.75 -18.79
N GLU A 427 5.01 28.84 -18.33
CA GLU A 427 6.12 28.77 -17.38
C GLU A 427 5.67 28.31 -15.99
N PRO A 428 4.63 28.90 -15.36
CA PRO A 428 4.05 28.38 -14.13
C PRO A 428 3.57 26.94 -14.24
N PHE A 429 2.95 26.56 -15.37
CA PHE A 429 2.52 25.19 -15.64
C PHE A 429 3.72 24.22 -15.66
N SER A 430 4.76 24.54 -16.43
CA SER A 430 5.97 23.70 -16.53
C SER A 430 6.67 23.54 -15.18
N LYS A 431 6.74 24.61 -14.39
CA LYS A 431 7.30 24.57 -13.03
C LYS A 431 6.51 23.63 -12.12
N MET A 432 5.17 23.70 -12.16
CA MET A 432 4.32 22.79 -11.40
C MET A 432 4.62 21.32 -11.74
N TRP A 433 4.66 20.97 -13.02
CA TRP A 433 4.93 19.61 -13.48
C TRP A 433 6.32 19.09 -13.09
N ALA A 434 7.35 19.95 -13.14
CA ALA A 434 8.70 19.59 -12.75
C ALA A 434 8.86 19.27 -11.25
N GLU A 435 7.97 19.80 -10.41
CA GLU A 435 7.97 19.59 -8.96
C GLU A 435 7.13 18.36 -8.52
N LEU A 436 6.37 17.75 -9.44
CA LEU A 436 5.58 16.56 -9.15
C LEU A 436 6.49 15.36 -8.84
N ARG A 437 6.21 14.67 -7.73
CA ARG A 437 7.06 13.58 -7.25
C ARG A 437 6.75 12.29 -7.99
N ARG A 438 7.81 11.57 -8.40
CA ARG A 438 7.71 10.29 -9.12
C ARG A 438 7.01 10.43 -10.47
N VAL A 439 7.03 11.62 -11.08
CA VAL A 439 6.45 11.88 -12.40
C VAL A 439 7.58 12.19 -13.38
N GLU A 440 7.50 11.58 -14.56
CA GLU A 440 8.27 11.93 -15.75
C GLU A 440 7.27 12.36 -16.81
N ALA A 441 7.15 13.67 -17.00
CA ALA A 441 6.16 14.25 -17.89
C ALA A 441 6.78 14.64 -19.23
N VAL A 442 6.12 14.26 -20.32
CA VAL A 442 6.42 14.72 -21.69
C VAL A 442 5.19 15.47 -22.20
N GLU A 443 5.36 16.72 -22.61
CA GLU A 443 4.28 17.50 -23.22
C GLU A 443 4.05 17.04 -24.68
N ALA A 444 2.80 16.77 -25.02
CA ALA A 444 2.35 16.52 -26.38
C ALA A 444 1.30 17.56 -26.77
N VAL A 445 1.68 18.52 -27.61
CA VAL A 445 0.76 19.57 -28.06
C VAL A 445 -0.20 18.99 -29.11
N GLN A 446 -1.49 18.98 -28.79
CA GLN A 446 -2.56 18.52 -29.65
C GLN A 446 -3.18 19.66 -30.47
N LYS A 447 -3.45 19.33 -31.72
CA LYS A 447 -4.27 20.09 -32.67
C LYS A 447 -5.36 19.15 -33.18
N ASP A 448 -6.43 19.69 -33.76
CA ASP A 448 -7.54 18.87 -34.29
C ASP A 448 -7.07 17.81 -35.30
N HIS A 449 -5.99 18.08 -36.04
CA HIS A 449 -5.34 17.13 -36.97
C HIS A 449 -4.00 16.56 -36.46
N SER A 450 -3.76 16.50 -35.15
CA SER A 450 -2.52 15.99 -34.55
C SER A 450 -2.40 14.46 -34.54
N GLU A 451 -1.15 13.98 -34.49
CA GLU A 451 -0.71 12.57 -34.54
C GLU A 451 -0.95 11.77 -33.25
N LEU A 452 -1.19 12.43 -32.10
CA LEU A 452 -1.40 11.69 -30.86
C LEU A 452 -2.65 10.78 -30.95
N PHE A 453 -2.48 9.51 -30.57
CA PHE A 453 -3.43 8.40 -30.77
C PHE A 453 -3.58 7.88 -32.20
N GLU A 454 -2.86 8.42 -33.19
CA GLU A 454 -2.94 7.94 -34.57
C GLU A 454 -2.24 6.57 -34.73
N ASP A 455 -1.13 6.37 -34.03
CA ASP A 455 -0.47 5.09 -33.80
C ASP A 455 -0.12 4.94 -32.31
N ILE A 456 -0.43 3.78 -31.74
CA ILE A 456 -0.21 3.43 -30.33
C ILE A 456 0.65 2.17 -30.18
N SER A 457 1.24 1.66 -31.27
CA SER A 457 2.05 0.44 -31.29
C SER A 457 3.25 0.49 -30.32
N ASN A 458 3.82 1.67 -30.13
CA ASN A 458 4.93 1.93 -29.21
C ASN A 458 4.51 2.76 -27.98
N TRP A 459 3.26 2.62 -27.53
CA TRP A 459 2.78 3.36 -26.37
C TRP A 459 3.52 2.95 -25.09
N ASP A 460 4.17 3.91 -24.43
CA ASP A 460 5.04 3.69 -23.26
C ASP A 460 4.71 4.67 -22.11
N TYR A 461 3.50 5.23 -22.10
CA TYR A 461 3.03 6.12 -21.03
C TYR A 461 2.06 5.40 -20.10
N ASP A 462 2.24 5.61 -18.80
CA ASP A 462 1.39 5.07 -17.74
C ASP A 462 0.07 5.85 -17.63
N VAL A 463 0.14 7.17 -17.84
CA VAL A 463 -0.96 8.11 -17.64
C VAL A 463 -1.02 9.12 -18.78
N ILE A 464 -2.24 9.43 -19.22
CA ILE A 464 -2.56 10.55 -20.09
C ILE A 464 -3.11 11.67 -19.21
N ALA A 465 -2.42 12.80 -19.15
CA ALA A 465 -2.90 14.00 -18.46
C ALA A 465 -3.41 15.00 -19.50
N PHE A 466 -4.72 15.18 -19.60
CA PHE A 466 -5.33 16.10 -20.54
C PHE A 466 -5.49 17.49 -19.94
N TYR A 467 -4.90 18.47 -20.61
CA TYR A 467 -5.07 19.91 -20.37
C TYR A 467 -5.43 20.67 -21.68
N ASN A 468 -5.80 19.93 -22.72
CA ASN A 468 -6.17 20.43 -24.04
C ASN A 468 -7.68 20.75 -24.13
N MET A 469 -8.08 21.51 -25.15
CA MET A 469 -9.48 21.82 -25.49
C MET A 469 -9.80 21.62 -26.99
N THR A 470 -9.06 20.74 -27.67
CA THR A 470 -9.29 20.43 -29.09
C THR A 470 -10.67 19.81 -29.31
N GLN A 471 -11.28 20.06 -30.47
CA GLN A 471 -12.67 19.70 -30.73
C GLN A 471 -12.82 18.46 -31.60
N ASP A 472 -12.01 18.33 -32.65
CA ASP A 472 -12.14 17.22 -33.59
C ASP A 472 -11.18 16.08 -33.26
N ILE A 473 -11.73 14.87 -33.14
CA ILE A 473 -10.98 13.64 -32.97
C ILE A 473 -11.52 12.57 -33.91
N SER A 474 -10.62 12.01 -34.74
CA SER A 474 -11.00 11.02 -35.75
C SER A 474 -11.46 9.72 -35.09
N LYS A 475 -12.33 8.95 -35.76
CA LYS A 475 -12.80 7.66 -35.24
C LYS A 475 -11.64 6.72 -34.88
N LYS A 476 -10.59 6.68 -35.71
CA LYS A 476 -9.37 5.90 -35.44
C LYS A 476 -8.68 6.31 -34.13
N ARG A 477 -8.50 7.61 -33.88
CA ARG A 477 -7.91 8.14 -32.63
C ARG A 477 -8.79 7.86 -31.41
N GLN A 478 -10.11 7.96 -31.56
CA GLN A 478 -11.07 7.56 -30.51
C GLN A 478 -10.91 6.08 -30.17
N ASP A 479 -10.87 5.21 -31.17
CA ASP A 479 -10.75 3.76 -30.98
C ASP A 479 -9.40 3.38 -30.35
N ASN A 480 -8.31 4.03 -30.75
CA ASN A 480 -7.00 3.83 -30.15
C ASN A 480 -6.94 4.32 -28.70
N PHE A 481 -7.50 5.48 -28.37
CA PHE A 481 -7.64 5.91 -26.97
C PHE A 481 -8.42 4.88 -26.14
N LEU A 482 -9.54 4.37 -26.67
CA LEU A 482 -10.33 3.33 -25.99
C LEU A 482 -9.58 2.00 -25.83
N LYS A 483 -8.61 1.68 -26.69
CA LYS A 483 -7.71 0.52 -26.51
C LYS A 483 -6.72 0.76 -25.38
N LEU A 484 -6.14 1.95 -25.26
CA LEU A 484 -5.25 2.31 -24.16
C LEU A 484 -5.97 2.22 -22.81
N LEU A 485 -7.22 2.69 -22.72
CA LEU A 485 -8.03 2.51 -21.50
C LEU A 485 -8.28 1.04 -21.17
N ASN A 486 -8.43 0.19 -22.19
CA ASN A 486 -8.58 -1.25 -21.99
C ASN A 486 -7.28 -1.93 -21.53
N GLN A 487 -6.12 -1.37 -21.89
CA GLN A 487 -4.80 -1.76 -21.38
C GLN A 487 -4.53 -1.19 -19.98
N GLY A 488 -5.45 -0.40 -19.42
CA GLY A 488 -5.35 0.20 -18.10
C GLY A 488 -4.47 1.45 -18.03
N VAL A 489 -4.22 2.12 -19.16
CA VAL A 489 -3.57 3.44 -19.16
C VAL A 489 -4.47 4.44 -18.45
N GLY A 490 -3.98 5.07 -17.38
CA GLY A 490 -4.74 5.98 -16.54
C GLY A 490 -5.01 7.32 -17.22
N VAL A 491 -6.06 8.03 -16.77
CA VAL A 491 -6.41 9.37 -17.30
C VAL A 491 -6.59 10.38 -16.18
N VAL A 492 -5.90 11.52 -16.29
CA VAL A 492 -6.19 12.72 -15.50
C VAL A 492 -6.73 13.80 -16.43
N ALA A 493 -8.04 14.08 -16.37
CA ALA A 493 -8.66 15.14 -17.16
C ALA A 493 -8.71 16.44 -16.34
N MET A 494 -8.13 17.52 -16.88
CA MET A 494 -7.94 18.76 -16.15
C MET A 494 -8.63 19.92 -16.86
N HIS A 495 -9.33 20.73 -16.07
CA HIS A 495 -9.80 22.08 -16.39
C HIS A 495 -10.35 22.24 -17.83
N HIS A 496 -9.55 22.76 -18.77
CA HIS A 496 -9.93 22.96 -20.17
C HIS A 496 -10.51 21.71 -20.86
N ASN A 497 -10.02 20.52 -20.47
CA ASN A 497 -10.41 19.28 -21.12
C ASN A 497 -11.90 18.93 -20.94
N LEU A 498 -12.56 19.48 -19.92
CA LEU A 498 -13.99 19.36 -19.73
C LEU A 498 -14.78 19.94 -20.93
N GLY A 499 -14.21 20.93 -21.63
CA GLY A 499 -14.75 21.52 -22.86
C GLY A 499 -14.26 20.88 -24.16
N ALA A 500 -13.36 19.89 -24.12
CA ALA A 500 -12.79 19.25 -25.31
C ALA A 500 -13.75 18.25 -25.98
N HIS A 501 -13.57 17.97 -27.26
CA HIS A 501 -14.25 16.90 -27.98
C HIS A 501 -15.79 16.97 -27.90
N GLN A 502 -16.38 18.16 -28.11
CA GLN A 502 -17.84 18.34 -28.01
C GLN A 502 -18.61 17.36 -28.91
N GLY A 503 -18.07 16.98 -30.07
CA GLY A 503 -18.66 16.02 -31.02
C GLY A 503 -18.62 14.56 -30.57
N TRP A 504 -17.78 14.19 -29.61
CA TRP A 504 -17.63 12.81 -29.15
C TRP A 504 -18.39 12.57 -27.85
N HIS A 505 -19.61 12.06 -27.98
CA HIS A 505 -20.51 11.84 -26.84
C HIS A 505 -19.90 10.92 -25.77
N ALA A 506 -19.33 9.77 -26.16
CA ALA A 506 -18.77 8.82 -25.20
C ALA A 506 -17.65 9.42 -24.31
N TYR A 507 -16.96 10.47 -24.78
CA TYR A 507 -15.88 11.11 -24.01
C TYR A 507 -16.35 11.63 -22.65
N ARG A 508 -17.54 12.26 -22.58
CA ARG A 508 -18.04 12.80 -21.31
C ARG A 508 -18.31 11.68 -20.30
N GLU A 509 -18.79 10.53 -20.76
CA GLU A 509 -19.09 9.37 -19.91
C GLU A 509 -17.79 8.74 -19.36
N ILE A 510 -16.71 8.80 -20.15
CA ILE A 510 -15.37 8.37 -19.75
C ILE A 510 -14.84 9.25 -18.61
N ILE A 511 -14.82 10.57 -18.80
CA ILE A 511 -14.24 11.50 -17.80
C ILE A 511 -15.24 11.91 -16.70
N GLY A 512 -16.51 11.58 -16.83
CA GLY A 512 -17.55 11.88 -15.84
C GLY A 512 -18.07 13.31 -15.82
N GLY A 513 -17.70 14.13 -16.79
CA GLY A 513 -18.13 15.52 -16.81
C GLY A 513 -18.03 16.15 -18.18
N ARG A 514 -18.80 17.23 -18.37
CA ARG A 514 -18.84 17.98 -19.62
C ARG A 514 -19.17 19.45 -19.36
N TYR A 515 -18.28 20.31 -19.83
CA TYR A 515 -18.56 21.71 -20.03
C TYR A 515 -19.13 21.88 -21.44
N TYR A 516 -20.41 22.25 -21.57
CA TYR A 516 -21.03 22.51 -22.87
C TYR A 516 -20.75 23.94 -23.32
N LEU A 517 -20.09 24.10 -24.48
CA LEU A 517 -19.74 25.43 -25.03
C LEU A 517 -20.93 26.18 -25.60
N ALA A 518 -21.98 25.45 -25.95
CA ALA A 518 -23.24 25.96 -26.46
C ALA A 518 -24.36 24.99 -26.05
N GLU A 519 -25.61 25.42 -26.15
CA GLU A 519 -26.74 24.51 -25.97
C GLU A 519 -26.61 23.31 -26.91
N LYS A 520 -26.84 22.12 -26.37
CA LYS A 520 -26.73 20.88 -27.13
C LYS A 520 -27.81 19.89 -26.74
N THR A 521 -28.46 19.33 -27.76
CA THR A 521 -29.35 18.18 -27.59
C THR A 521 -28.60 16.88 -27.85
N VAL A 522 -28.66 15.97 -26.89
CA VAL A 522 -28.03 14.65 -26.96
C VAL A 522 -29.06 13.61 -26.55
N GLN A 523 -29.34 12.64 -27.43
CA GLN A 523 -30.29 11.55 -27.15
C GLN A 523 -31.66 12.06 -26.64
N GLY A 524 -32.15 13.17 -27.18
CA GLY A 524 -33.44 13.76 -26.80
C GLY A 524 -33.43 14.63 -25.53
N LYS A 525 -32.30 14.76 -24.83
CA LYS A 525 -32.14 15.67 -23.69
C LYS A 525 -31.34 16.91 -24.09
N THR A 526 -31.90 18.09 -23.82
CA THR A 526 -31.25 19.38 -24.04
C THR A 526 -30.41 19.78 -22.83
N TYR A 527 -29.18 20.20 -23.07
CA TYR A 527 -28.27 20.73 -22.08
C TYR A 527 -27.93 22.17 -22.46
N ALA A 528 -28.10 23.10 -21.53
CA ALA A 528 -27.69 24.49 -21.72
C ALA A 528 -26.16 24.62 -21.80
N ALA A 529 -25.68 25.75 -22.32
CA ALA A 529 -24.26 26.09 -22.22
C ALA A 529 -23.87 26.26 -20.74
N ALA A 530 -22.71 25.73 -20.36
CA ALA A 530 -22.13 25.98 -19.05
C ALA A 530 -21.59 27.42 -19.00
N THR A 531 -21.42 27.95 -17.78
CA THR A 531 -20.86 29.29 -17.56
C THR A 531 -19.62 29.22 -16.68
N TYR A 532 -18.83 30.29 -16.69
CA TYR A 532 -17.60 30.39 -15.91
C TYR A 532 -17.45 31.76 -15.25
N LYS A 533 -16.60 31.83 -14.23
CA LYS A 533 -16.15 33.09 -13.63
C LYS A 533 -14.69 32.96 -13.22
N HIS A 534 -13.84 33.81 -13.79
CA HIS A 534 -12.43 33.92 -13.43
C HIS A 534 -12.23 34.59 -12.06
N ASP A 535 -11.03 34.44 -11.53
CA ASP A 535 -10.48 35.21 -10.40
C ASP A 535 -11.36 35.13 -9.13
N VAL A 536 -11.85 33.94 -8.80
CA VAL A 536 -12.65 33.70 -7.60
C VAL A 536 -11.88 32.91 -6.55
N ASP A 537 -12.00 33.32 -5.29
CA ASP A 537 -11.54 32.54 -4.15
C ASP A 537 -12.62 31.52 -3.78
N MET A 538 -12.38 30.26 -4.11
CA MET A 538 -13.29 29.15 -3.80
C MET A 538 -12.82 28.42 -2.55
N ALA A 539 -13.72 28.28 -1.59
CA ALA A 539 -13.56 27.33 -0.50
C ALA A 539 -13.80 25.91 -1.05
N ILE A 540 -12.80 25.04 -0.85
CA ILE A 540 -12.80 23.65 -1.29
C ILE A 540 -12.89 22.72 -0.10
N THR A 541 -13.95 21.91 -0.08
CA THR A 541 -14.16 20.87 0.92
C THR A 541 -13.68 19.52 0.39
N VAL A 542 -12.86 18.83 1.19
CA VAL A 542 -12.43 17.45 0.94
C VAL A 542 -13.54 16.49 1.39
N LYS A 543 -14.47 16.20 0.48
CA LYS A 543 -15.65 15.34 0.73
C LYS A 543 -15.24 13.92 1.13
N THR A 544 -14.29 13.33 0.40
CA THR A 544 -13.86 11.94 0.64
C THR A 544 -12.45 11.90 1.25
N LYS A 545 -12.32 11.98 2.58
CA LYS A 545 -11.00 12.09 3.25
C LYS A 545 -10.12 10.83 3.20
N ASN A 546 -10.72 9.65 2.97
CA ASN A 546 -9.99 8.37 3.00
C ASN A 546 -9.53 7.87 1.62
N HIS A 547 -9.99 8.49 0.54
CA HIS A 547 -9.59 8.07 -0.81
C HIS A 547 -8.08 8.34 -1.02
N PRO A 548 -7.32 7.45 -1.71
CA PRO A 548 -5.87 7.64 -1.87
C PRO A 548 -5.44 9.01 -2.41
N ILE A 549 -6.26 9.61 -3.29
CA ILE A 549 -6.02 10.95 -3.88
C ILE A 549 -6.13 12.08 -2.86
N THR A 550 -7.05 11.98 -1.92
CA THR A 550 -7.39 13.06 -0.97
C THR A 550 -6.93 12.74 0.45
N ARG A 551 -6.40 11.54 0.72
CA ARG A 551 -5.89 11.15 2.03
C ARG A 551 -4.84 12.12 2.53
N GLY A 552 -5.11 12.75 3.67
CA GLY A 552 -4.24 13.75 4.28
C GLY A 552 -4.25 15.13 3.61
N LEU A 553 -5.13 15.38 2.64
CA LEU A 553 -5.51 16.74 2.26
C LEU A 553 -6.53 17.26 3.27
N GLU A 554 -6.38 18.53 3.64
CA GLU A 554 -7.35 19.28 4.42
C GLU A 554 -8.14 20.21 3.50
N ASP A 555 -9.27 20.72 3.98
CA ASP A 555 -10.03 21.74 3.28
C ASP A 555 -9.13 22.96 2.99
N PHE A 556 -9.29 23.58 1.83
CA PHE A 556 -8.39 24.64 1.38
C PHE A 556 -9.13 25.69 0.58
N VAL A 557 -8.56 26.90 0.51
CA VAL A 557 -9.02 27.95 -0.39
C VAL A 557 -8.10 27.98 -1.61
N ILE A 558 -8.68 28.17 -2.78
CA ILE A 558 -7.94 28.35 -4.04
C ILE A 558 -8.50 29.54 -4.81
N HIS A 559 -7.60 30.36 -5.36
CA HIS A 559 -7.92 31.40 -6.31
C HIS A 559 -7.86 30.80 -7.72
N ASP A 560 -9.01 30.71 -8.41
CA ASP A 560 -9.14 29.95 -9.66
C ASP A 560 -10.38 30.38 -10.48
N GLU A 561 -10.65 29.65 -11.57
CA GLU A 561 -11.89 29.76 -12.34
C GLU A 561 -12.96 28.75 -11.86
N SER A 562 -14.18 29.23 -11.62
CA SER A 562 -15.34 28.38 -11.31
C SER A 562 -16.15 28.04 -12.55
N TYR A 563 -16.67 26.81 -12.67
CA TYR A 563 -17.64 26.41 -13.70
C TYR A 563 -19.02 26.11 -13.10
N LYS A 564 -20.08 26.55 -13.79
CA LYS A 564 -21.49 26.33 -13.39
C LYS A 564 -22.30 25.72 -14.53
N GLY A 565 -23.25 24.85 -14.19
CA GLY A 565 -24.18 24.27 -15.15
C GLY A 565 -23.54 23.22 -16.04
N MET A 566 -22.48 22.57 -15.56
CA MET A 566 -21.87 21.46 -16.25
C MET A 566 -22.76 20.22 -16.15
N TRP A 567 -22.60 19.31 -17.10
CA TRP A 567 -23.11 17.96 -16.93
C TRP A 567 -22.10 17.13 -16.13
N HIS A 568 -22.62 16.40 -15.15
CA HIS A 568 -21.87 15.46 -14.32
C HIS A 568 -22.54 14.09 -14.42
N ALA A 569 -21.74 13.03 -14.48
CA ALA A 569 -22.26 11.67 -14.42
C ALA A 569 -22.72 11.33 -12.98
N GLU A 570 -23.85 10.63 -12.86
CA GLU A 570 -24.49 10.34 -11.55
C GLU A 570 -23.65 9.40 -10.68
N ASP A 571 -22.90 8.49 -11.29
CA ASP A 571 -22.02 7.51 -10.65
C ASP A 571 -20.59 8.02 -10.41
N ASN A 572 -20.37 9.35 -10.48
CA ASN A 572 -19.10 9.95 -10.08
C ASN A 572 -18.80 9.71 -8.60
N HIS A 573 -17.61 9.18 -8.30
CA HIS A 573 -17.11 9.20 -6.93
C HIS A 573 -16.47 10.57 -6.64
N VAL A 574 -17.27 11.49 -6.10
CA VAL A 574 -16.86 12.88 -5.83
C VAL A 574 -15.81 12.93 -4.72
N LEU A 575 -14.71 13.61 -5.00
CA LEU A 575 -13.59 13.79 -4.08
C LEU A 575 -13.61 15.14 -3.39
N LEU A 576 -13.87 16.20 -4.16
CA LEU A 576 -13.84 17.59 -3.71
C LEU A 576 -15.13 18.30 -4.10
N THR A 577 -15.59 19.19 -3.22
CA THR A 577 -16.75 20.04 -3.46
C THR A 577 -16.49 21.51 -3.17
N SER A 578 -17.30 22.39 -3.74
CA SER A 578 -17.38 23.81 -3.40
C SER A 578 -18.83 24.25 -3.28
N ASP A 579 -19.11 25.21 -2.39
CA ASP A 579 -20.40 25.88 -2.25
C ASP A 579 -20.43 27.27 -2.92
N HIS A 580 -19.35 27.64 -3.63
CA HIS A 580 -19.25 28.95 -4.27
C HIS A 580 -20.40 29.16 -5.28
N ALA A 581 -21.06 30.32 -5.23
CA ALA A 581 -22.30 30.58 -5.97
C ALA A 581 -22.17 30.39 -7.50
N THR A 582 -20.98 30.63 -8.05
CA THR A 582 -20.67 30.49 -9.48
C THR A 582 -20.02 29.16 -9.84
N SER A 583 -19.96 28.21 -8.91
CA SER A 583 -19.46 26.84 -9.14
C SER A 583 -20.59 25.83 -9.03
N ASP A 584 -20.48 24.73 -9.77
CA ASP A 584 -21.16 23.48 -9.41
C ASP A 584 -20.57 22.90 -8.12
N GLU A 585 -21.36 22.06 -7.43
CA GLU A 585 -20.91 21.46 -6.17
C GLU A 585 -19.68 20.59 -6.37
N ALA A 586 -19.72 19.68 -7.34
CA ALA A 586 -18.63 18.74 -7.59
C ALA A 586 -17.54 19.36 -8.48
N ILE A 587 -16.30 19.38 -7.98
CA ILE A 587 -15.16 20.01 -8.68
C ILE A 587 -13.97 19.05 -8.90
N ALA A 588 -13.97 17.89 -8.26
CA ALA A 588 -13.07 16.79 -8.61
C ALA A 588 -13.72 15.44 -8.27
N TRP A 589 -13.53 14.45 -9.13
CA TRP A 589 -14.12 13.12 -8.98
C TRP A 589 -13.27 12.05 -9.62
N THR A 590 -13.61 10.79 -9.33
CA THR A 590 -12.98 9.61 -9.90
C THR A 590 -14.00 8.65 -10.49
N ARG A 591 -13.54 7.88 -11.47
CA ARG A 591 -14.29 6.81 -12.14
C ARG A 591 -13.35 5.70 -12.56
N THR A 592 -13.94 4.57 -12.94
CA THR A 592 -13.27 3.50 -13.67
C THR A 592 -13.97 3.34 -15.00
N HIS A 593 -13.19 3.27 -16.08
CA HIS A 593 -13.72 2.98 -17.41
C HIS A 593 -12.88 1.87 -18.04
N LYS A 594 -13.50 0.71 -18.28
CA LYS A 594 -12.78 -0.53 -18.59
C LYS A 594 -11.76 -0.86 -17.49
N ASN A 595 -10.50 -1.09 -17.85
CA ASN A 595 -9.42 -1.38 -16.90
C ASN A 595 -8.69 -0.11 -16.44
N ALA A 596 -9.08 1.08 -16.92
CA ALA A 596 -8.42 2.33 -16.60
C ALA A 596 -9.10 3.07 -15.47
N ARG A 597 -8.26 3.64 -14.60
CA ARG A 597 -8.67 4.58 -13.56
C ARG A 597 -8.60 6.01 -14.06
N ILE A 598 -9.63 6.78 -13.76
CA ILE A 598 -9.83 8.13 -14.29
C ILE A 598 -10.06 9.08 -13.13
N CYS A 599 -9.33 10.20 -13.12
CA CYS A 599 -9.55 11.30 -12.21
C CYS A 599 -9.79 12.58 -13.02
N THR A 600 -10.83 13.32 -12.67
CA THR A 600 -11.15 14.58 -13.31
C THR A 600 -11.08 15.69 -12.28
N ILE A 601 -10.39 16.77 -12.62
CA ILE A 601 -10.13 17.91 -11.75
C ILE A 601 -10.53 19.17 -12.51
N GLN A 602 -11.60 19.85 -12.07
CA GLN A 602 -12.05 21.11 -12.67
C GLN A 602 -11.03 22.23 -12.45
N LEU A 603 -10.36 22.25 -11.31
CA LEU A 603 -9.41 23.29 -10.91
C LEU A 603 -8.17 23.34 -11.82
N GLY A 604 -7.52 24.51 -11.85
CA GLY A 604 -6.22 24.73 -12.48
C GLY A 604 -6.28 25.61 -13.71
N HIS A 605 -6.87 26.79 -13.64
CA HIS A 605 -6.93 27.74 -14.76
C HIS A 605 -5.57 28.34 -15.12
N ASP A 606 -4.83 28.80 -14.11
CA ASP A 606 -3.65 29.62 -14.32
C ASP A 606 -2.53 29.41 -13.27
N GLY A 607 -1.50 30.25 -13.32
CA GLY A 607 -0.35 30.22 -12.42
C GLY A 607 -0.68 30.37 -10.93
N GLN A 608 -1.79 31.00 -10.57
CA GLN A 608 -2.21 31.10 -9.16
C GLN A 608 -2.72 29.75 -8.67
N ALA A 609 -3.59 29.11 -9.45
CA ALA A 609 -4.06 27.76 -9.16
C ALA A 609 -2.89 26.75 -9.18
N TYR A 610 -2.00 26.83 -10.17
CA TYR A 610 -0.79 26.00 -10.22
C TYR A 610 0.14 26.23 -9.04
N GLY A 611 0.13 27.41 -8.41
CA GLY A 611 0.90 27.75 -7.22
C GLY A 611 0.39 27.10 -5.93
N ASN A 612 -0.88 26.68 -5.91
CA ASN A 612 -1.54 26.18 -4.71
C ASN A 612 -0.99 24.79 -4.30
N LYS A 613 -0.51 24.68 -3.05
CA LYS A 613 0.11 23.44 -2.53
C LYS A 613 -0.87 22.27 -2.47
N SER A 614 -2.13 22.52 -2.11
CA SER A 614 -3.17 21.49 -2.04
C SER A 614 -3.53 20.99 -3.43
N TYR A 615 -3.66 21.89 -4.41
CA TYR A 615 -3.86 21.54 -5.82
C TYR A 615 -2.71 20.68 -6.36
N ARG A 616 -1.45 21.08 -6.15
CA ARG A 616 -0.28 20.28 -6.56
C ARG A 616 -0.28 18.89 -5.96
N ARG A 617 -0.61 18.78 -4.67
CA ARG A 617 -0.67 17.49 -3.97
C ARG A 617 -1.81 16.63 -4.51
N LEU A 618 -2.97 17.23 -4.79
CA LEU A 618 -4.11 16.58 -5.44
C LEU A 618 -3.70 16.01 -6.80
N LEU A 619 -3.13 16.85 -7.68
CA LEU A 619 -2.69 16.45 -9.02
C LEU A 619 -1.65 15.33 -8.96
N ASN A 620 -0.62 15.47 -8.12
CA ASN A 620 0.41 14.44 -7.96
C ASN A 620 -0.18 13.09 -7.54
N LYS A 621 -1.12 13.11 -6.58
CA LYS A 621 -1.79 11.90 -6.11
C LYS A 621 -2.77 11.32 -7.12
N ALA A 622 -3.45 12.17 -7.91
CA ALA A 622 -4.29 11.74 -9.00
C ALA A 622 -3.48 10.99 -10.07
N ILE A 623 -2.31 11.51 -10.45
CA ILE A 623 -1.39 10.82 -11.36
C ILE A 623 -0.91 9.49 -10.77
N ILE A 624 -0.48 9.49 -9.50
CA ILE A 624 -0.03 8.25 -8.84
C ILE A 624 -1.16 7.20 -8.77
N TRP A 625 -2.37 7.62 -8.42
CA TRP A 625 -3.52 6.71 -8.32
C TRP A 625 -3.95 6.19 -9.69
N THR A 626 -4.03 7.05 -10.71
CA THR A 626 -4.40 6.62 -12.06
C THR A 626 -3.35 5.70 -12.70
N ALA A 627 -2.08 5.84 -12.31
CA ALA A 627 -0.97 5.03 -12.81
C ALA A 627 -0.86 3.62 -12.21
N GLN A 628 -1.40 3.37 -11.00
CA GLN A 628 -1.35 2.00 -10.47
C GLN A 628 -2.46 1.19 -11.15
N GLN A 629 -2.22 -0.10 -11.38
CA GLN A 629 -3.26 -1.06 -11.75
C GLN A 629 -3.49 -1.99 -10.56
#